data_AF-A0A1X7R358-F1
#
_entry.id   AF-A0A1X7R358-F1
#
_cell.length_a   1.000
_cell.length_b   1.000
_cell.length_c   1.000
_cell.angle_alpha   90.00
_cell.angle_beta   90.00
_cell.angle_gamma   90.00
#
_symmetry.space_group_name_H-M   'P 1'
#
loop_
_entity.id
_entity.type
_entity.pdbx_description
1 polymer ?
#
loop_
_entity_poly.entity_id
_entity_poly.type
_entity_poly.pdbx_seq_one_letter_code
_entity_poly.pdbx_strand_id
1 'polypeptide(L)'
;MKVSESLIKLDILRNDTELEFSVVYGPPKIICENSNDNILLILDSSFNPPHWGHYTLIERAIQLYSQDSNVEVHVLLLLSIQNADKGEKPATFDKRIDMMHLLSQSLQDKFSNLTPTVAICKSARFVDKSNGVRKEMFTAGKIVYLLGFDTITRVLDPKYYLPQTLKEAMTEFMSQTEFFCLTRGEEGQNNSQDIAKQAKYVESISNGDCEPIIPRKWGSKIKIEVNENEYCSISSSSIRKDLICREYRAVEKKLPNRILEYIKISDEKAKSSIFI
;
A
#
# COMPACT_ATOMS: atom_id res chain seq x y z
N MET A 1 -14.74 21.96 -19.38
CA MET A 1 -14.38 21.15 -18.19
C MET A 1 -13.27 20.20 -18.64
N LYS A 2 -12.01 20.44 -18.25
CA LYS A 2 -10.91 19.52 -18.61
C LYS A 2 -11.14 18.23 -17.81
N VAL A 3 -11.28 17.10 -18.49
CA VAL A 3 -11.27 15.78 -17.85
C VAL A 3 -9.97 15.67 -17.07
N SER A 4 -10.02 15.28 -15.79
CA SER A 4 -8.80 15.14 -14.98
C SER A 4 -7.91 14.07 -15.61
N GLU A 5 -6.60 14.30 -15.63
CA GLU A 5 -5.61 13.38 -16.19
C GLU A 5 -5.73 11.96 -15.61
N SER A 6 -6.14 11.87 -14.33
CA SER A 6 -6.49 10.63 -13.64
C SER A 6 -7.64 9.85 -14.30
N LEU A 7 -8.68 10.52 -14.79
CA LEU A 7 -9.80 9.88 -15.48
C LEU A 7 -9.39 9.37 -16.86
N ILE A 8 -8.56 10.13 -17.59
CA ILE A 8 -8.05 9.71 -18.90
C ILE A 8 -7.21 8.43 -18.75
N LYS A 9 -6.29 8.40 -17.79
CA LYS A 9 -5.46 7.22 -17.51
C LYS A 9 -6.31 6.02 -17.08
N LEU A 10 -7.34 6.24 -16.26
CA LEU A 10 -8.26 5.20 -15.84
C LEU A 10 -9.08 4.64 -17.01
N ASP A 11 -9.56 5.50 -17.91
CA ASP A 11 -10.33 5.08 -19.08
C ASP A 11 -9.45 4.32 -20.08
N ILE A 12 -8.21 4.75 -20.30
CA ILE A 12 -7.24 4.00 -21.10
C ILE A 12 -7.00 2.63 -20.48
N LEU A 13 -6.69 2.57 -19.19
CA LEU A 13 -6.44 1.30 -18.51
C LEU A 13 -7.64 0.35 -18.60
N ARG A 14 -8.87 0.85 -18.50
CA ARG A 14 -10.08 0.02 -18.59
C ARG A 14 -10.31 -0.56 -19.98
N ASN A 15 -10.04 0.21 -21.03
CA ASN A 15 -10.40 -0.14 -22.40
C ASN A 15 -9.27 -0.88 -23.15
N ASP A 16 -8.03 -0.66 -22.75
CA ASP A 16 -6.88 -1.35 -23.33
C ASP A 16 -6.73 -2.75 -22.71
N THR A 17 -6.83 -3.80 -23.51
CA THR A 17 -6.74 -5.20 -23.03
C THR A 17 -5.33 -5.64 -22.67
N GLU A 18 -4.30 -4.94 -23.14
CA GLU A 18 -2.89 -5.28 -22.91
C GLU A 18 -2.26 -4.48 -21.76
N LEU A 19 -2.85 -3.33 -21.41
CA LEU A 19 -2.38 -2.49 -20.33
C LEU A 19 -2.87 -2.98 -18.95
N GLU A 20 -1.95 -3.43 -18.10
CA GLU A 20 -2.25 -3.92 -16.74
C GLU A 20 -1.92 -2.91 -15.64
N PHE A 21 -1.11 -1.90 -15.96
CA PHE A 21 -0.58 -0.91 -15.03
C PHE A 21 -0.43 0.46 -15.72
N SER A 22 -0.71 1.54 -15.01
CA SER A 22 -0.46 2.90 -15.50
C SER A 22 -0.06 3.85 -14.38
N VAL A 23 1.04 4.57 -14.59
CA VAL A 23 1.42 5.74 -13.79
C VAL A 23 0.45 6.90 -14.09
N VAL A 24 0.01 7.57 -13.02
CA VAL A 24 -0.83 8.78 -13.08
C VAL A 24 -0.04 10.02 -12.65
N TYR A 25 0.73 9.94 -11.58
CA TYR A 25 1.62 11.02 -11.12
C TYR A 25 3.00 10.47 -10.77
N GLY A 26 4.04 11.28 -10.95
CA GLY A 26 5.44 10.92 -10.68
C GLY A 26 6.18 10.42 -11.92
N PRO A 27 7.41 9.91 -11.76
CA PRO A 27 8.22 9.42 -12.88
C PRO A 27 7.51 8.24 -13.58
N PRO A 28 7.37 8.28 -14.93
CA PRO A 28 6.68 7.22 -15.67
C PRO A 28 7.46 5.90 -15.67
N LYS A 29 8.78 5.98 -15.53
CA LYS A 29 9.70 4.85 -15.46
C LYS A 29 10.86 5.21 -14.53
N ILE A 30 11.32 4.24 -13.77
CA ILE A 30 12.54 4.32 -12.96
C ILE A 30 13.62 3.55 -13.71
N ILE A 31 14.69 4.24 -14.06
CA ILE A 31 15.84 3.66 -14.75
C ILE A 31 16.87 3.30 -13.70
N CYS A 32 17.09 2.01 -13.49
CA CYS A 32 18.10 1.51 -12.56
C CYS A 32 19.34 1.11 -13.35
N GLU A 33 20.43 1.86 -13.23
CA GLU A 33 21.72 1.50 -13.87
C GLU A 33 22.31 0.21 -13.28
N ASN A 34 22.13 0.00 -11.98
CA ASN A 34 22.49 -1.22 -11.25
C ASN A 34 21.29 -1.73 -10.44
N SER A 35 20.98 -3.02 -10.61
CA SER A 35 19.84 -3.67 -9.94
C SER A 35 20.04 -3.85 -8.43
N ASN A 36 21.28 -3.81 -7.94
CA ASN A 36 21.53 -3.98 -6.50
C ASN A 36 21.34 -2.70 -5.70
N ASP A 37 21.31 -1.54 -6.37
CA ASP A 37 21.35 -0.22 -5.76
C ASP A 37 19.96 0.43 -5.72
N ASN A 38 18.90 -0.31 -6.07
CA ASN A 38 17.56 0.24 -6.22
C ASN A 38 16.51 -0.59 -5.48
N ILE A 39 15.70 0.09 -4.66
CA ILE A 39 14.58 -0.51 -3.93
C ILE A 39 13.30 0.26 -4.24
N LEU A 40 12.26 -0.46 -4.67
CA LEU A 40 10.91 0.09 -4.84
C LEU A 40 10.01 -0.37 -3.68
N LEU A 41 9.61 0.60 -2.85
CA LEU A 41 8.62 0.40 -1.79
C LEU A 41 7.21 0.59 -2.37
N ILE A 42 6.38 -0.45 -2.34
CA ILE A 42 5.02 -0.42 -2.88
C ILE A 42 4.00 -0.49 -1.74
N LEU A 43 3.22 0.57 -1.56
CA LEU A 43 2.01 0.53 -0.75
C LEU A 43 0.79 0.32 -1.65
N ASP A 44 0.27 -0.90 -1.67
CA ASP A 44 -0.99 -1.25 -2.32
C ASP A 44 -2.15 -1.13 -1.32
N SER A 45 -3.11 -0.24 -1.60
CA SER A 45 -4.25 -0.01 -0.72
C SER A 45 -5.46 0.52 -1.48
N SER A 46 -6.63 0.48 -0.83
CA SER A 46 -7.84 1.10 -1.35
C SER A 46 -7.81 2.64 -1.31
N PHE A 47 -6.95 3.22 -0.46
CA PHE A 47 -6.78 4.67 -0.30
C PHE A 47 -8.11 5.44 -0.15
N ASN A 48 -8.98 4.97 0.75
CA ASN A 48 -10.38 5.42 0.82
C ASN A 48 -10.82 5.89 2.22
N PRO A 49 -10.23 6.95 2.80
CA PRO A 49 -9.10 7.75 2.30
C PRO A 49 -7.72 7.21 2.76
N PRO A 50 -6.60 7.69 2.18
CA PRO A 50 -5.28 7.59 2.80
C PRO A 50 -5.26 8.31 4.16
N HIS A 51 -4.40 7.87 5.08
CA HIS A 51 -4.41 8.31 6.49
C HIS A 51 -3.04 8.13 7.13
N TRP A 52 -2.87 8.56 8.39
CA TRP A 52 -1.55 8.50 9.08
C TRP A 52 -0.99 7.08 9.17
N GLY A 53 -1.80 6.06 9.41
CA GLY A 53 -1.31 4.66 9.32
C GLY A 53 -0.66 4.27 7.98
N HIS A 54 -1.13 4.81 6.84
CA HIS A 54 -0.46 4.60 5.55
C HIS A 54 0.85 5.37 5.46
N TYR A 55 0.86 6.61 5.94
CA TYR A 55 2.03 7.48 5.97
C TYR A 55 3.15 6.88 6.83
N THR A 56 2.84 6.50 8.07
CA THR A 56 3.79 5.89 9.02
C THR A 56 4.38 4.61 8.45
N LEU A 57 3.57 3.76 7.80
CA LEU A 57 4.07 2.56 7.15
C LEU A 57 5.12 2.85 6.07
N ILE A 58 4.90 3.87 5.24
CA ILE A 58 5.88 4.30 4.23
C ILE A 58 7.10 4.91 4.87
N GLU A 59 6.92 5.82 5.83
CA GLU A 59 8.02 6.49 6.53
C GLU A 59 8.96 5.48 7.20
N ARG A 60 8.42 4.51 7.93
CA ARG A 60 9.20 3.48 8.62
C ARG A 60 9.98 2.62 7.63
N ALA A 61 9.38 2.28 6.50
CA ALA A 61 10.06 1.56 5.43
C ALA A 61 11.18 2.38 4.80
N ILE A 62 10.96 3.67 4.48
CA ILE A 62 12.01 4.55 3.98
C ILE A 62 13.18 4.59 4.96
N GLN A 63 12.90 4.86 6.24
CA GLN A 63 13.92 4.91 7.29
C GLN A 63 14.73 3.63 7.39
N LEU A 64 14.12 2.45 7.19
CA LEU A 64 14.84 1.18 7.22
C LEU A 64 15.71 0.98 5.98
N TYR A 65 15.16 1.22 4.79
CA TYR A 65 15.79 0.85 3.52
C TYR A 65 16.73 1.92 2.95
N SER A 66 16.68 3.16 3.43
CA SER A 66 17.56 4.25 3.01
C SER A 66 18.78 4.45 3.92
N GLN A 67 19.14 3.46 4.75
CA GLN A 67 20.31 3.54 5.65
C GLN A 67 21.64 3.41 4.89
N ASP A 68 21.65 2.65 3.80
CA ASP A 68 22.81 2.54 2.92
C ASP A 68 22.75 3.66 1.88
N SER A 69 23.75 4.52 1.88
CA SER A 69 23.85 5.66 0.94
C SER A 69 24.02 5.22 -0.52
N ASN A 70 24.39 3.96 -0.76
CA ASN A 70 24.49 3.41 -2.11
C ASN A 70 23.14 2.89 -2.63
N VAL A 71 22.10 2.89 -1.81
CA VAL A 71 20.76 2.41 -2.19
C VAL A 71 19.82 3.58 -2.41
N GLU A 72 19.26 3.65 -3.62
CA GLU A 72 18.19 4.56 -3.97
C GLU A 72 16.84 3.93 -3.65
N VAL A 73 16.03 4.66 -2.88
CA VAL A 73 14.70 4.23 -2.44
C VAL A 73 13.63 4.99 -3.22
N HIS A 74 12.76 4.24 -3.88
CA HIS A 74 11.60 4.73 -4.62
C HIS A 74 10.32 4.35 -3.89
N VAL A 75 9.26 5.16 -4.02
CA VAL A 75 7.96 4.88 -3.40
C VAL A 75 6.86 4.87 -4.46
N LEU A 76 6.03 3.85 -4.42
CA LEU A 76 4.84 3.69 -5.26
C LEU A 76 3.59 3.53 -4.40
N LEU A 77 2.64 4.45 -4.57
CA LEU A 77 1.27 4.32 -4.09
C LEU A 77 0.44 3.65 -5.18
N LEU A 78 0.01 2.41 -4.96
CA LEU A 78 -0.65 1.59 -5.96
C LEU A 78 -2.12 1.34 -5.63
N LEU A 79 -3.01 1.69 -6.55
CA LEU A 79 -4.43 1.40 -6.44
C LEU A 79 -4.89 0.36 -7.47
N SER A 80 -5.29 -0.82 -6.99
CA SER A 80 -5.96 -1.81 -7.84
C SER A 80 -7.43 -1.44 -8.11
N ILE A 81 -7.83 -1.52 -9.39
CA ILE A 81 -9.19 -1.20 -9.84
C ILE A 81 -10.16 -2.39 -9.73
N GLN A 82 -9.65 -3.61 -9.55
CA GLN A 82 -10.44 -4.84 -9.38
C GLN A 82 -10.36 -5.40 -7.95
N ASN A 83 -10.17 -4.55 -6.94
CA ASN A 83 -10.07 -5.03 -5.55
C ASN A 83 -11.33 -5.82 -5.14
N ALA A 84 -11.13 -7.06 -4.73
CA ALA A 84 -12.16 -8.09 -4.59
C ALA A 84 -13.04 -7.98 -3.33
N ASP A 85 -12.84 -7.01 -2.45
CA ASP A 85 -13.55 -6.96 -1.16
C ASP A 85 -13.83 -5.54 -0.68
N LYS A 86 -15.12 -5.14 -0.66
CA LYS A 86 -15.84 -4.48 0.45
C LYS A 86 -17.22 -3.96 0.02
N GLY A 87 -18.23 -4.18 0.89
CA GLY A 87 -19.64 -3.86 0.65
C GLY A 87 -20.07 -2.39 0.82
N GLU A 88 -19.17 -1.48 1.18
CA GLU A 88 -19.44 -0.03 1.19
C GLU A 88 -18.95 0.58 -0.13
N LYS A 89 -19.77 1.45 -0.73
CA LYS A 89 -19.42 2.15 -1.96
C LYS A 89 -18.23 3.07 -1.71
N PRO A 90 -17.06 2.82 -2.33
CA PRO A 90 -15.90 3.66 -2.11
C PRO A 90 -16.08 5.03 -2.75
N ALA A 91 -15.30 6.02 -2.30
CA ALA A 91 -15.14 7.25 -3.07
C ALA A 91 -14.70 6.90 -4.51
N THR A 92 -15.09 7.71 -5.48
CA THR A 92 -14.78 7.47 -6.89
C THR A 92 -13.26 7.43 -7.11
N PHE A 93 -12.82 6.75 -8.17
CA PHE A 93 -11.39 6.54 -8.44
C PHE A 93 -10.63 7.87 -8.57
N ASP A 94 -11.20 8.89 -9.21
CA ASP A 94 -10.60 10.22 -9.31
C ASP A 94 -10.34 10.82 -7.93
N LYS A 95 -11.31 10.75 -7.00
CA LYS A 95 -11.14 11.26 -5.63
C LYS A 95 -10.05 10.52 -4.86
N ARG A 96 -9.98 9.20 -5.01
CA ARG A 96 -8.96 8.38 -4.35
C ARG A 96 -7.57 8.68 -4.90
N ILE A 97 -7.44 8.81 -6.22
CA ILE A 97 -6.19 9.18 -6.89
C ILE A 97 -5.75 10.61 -6.48
N ASP A 98 -6.67 11.57 -6.40
CA ASP A 98 -6.37 12.92 -5.91
C ASP A 98 -5.84 12.87 -4.46
N MET A 99 -6.49 12.12 -3.57
CA MET A 99 -6.01 11.94 -2.19
C MET A 99 -4.68 11.20 -2.11
N MET A 100 -4.41 10.22 -2.99
CA MET A 100 -3.09 9.58 -3.11
C MET A 100 -2.03 10.59 -3.54
N HIS A 101 -2.33 11.48 -4.48
CA HIS A 101 -1.41 12.53 -4.89
C HIS A 101 -1.11 13.51 -3.74
N LEU A 102 -2.12 13.89 -2.97
CA LEU A 102 -1.92 14.69 -1.76
C LEU A 102 -1.02 13.97 -0.73
N LEU A 103 -1.22 12.66 -0.52
CA LEU A 103 -0.32 11.86 0.32
C LEU A 103 1.11 11.86 -0.23
N SER A 104 1.29 11.72 -1.55
CA SER A 104 2.61 11.76 -2.21
C SER A 104 3.34 13.07 -1.96
N GLN A 105 2.63 14.20 -2.03
CA GLN A 105 3.19 15.51 -1.71
C GLN A 105 3.58 15.58 -0.22
N SER A 106 2.81 14.98 0.69
CA SER A 106 3.14 15.00 2.14
C SER A 106 4.39 14.19 2.46
N LEU A 107 4.67 13.15 1.67
CA LEU A 107 5.92 12.40 1.74
C LEU A 107 7.07 13.22 1.16
N GLN A 108 6.87 13.89 0.02
CA GLN A 108 7.89 14.74 -0.60
C GLN A 108 8.30 15.92 0.29
N ASP A 109 7.36 16.53 1.02
CA ASP A 109 7.65 17.61 1.97
C ASP A 109 8.59 17.16 3.10
N LYS A 110 8.49 15.89 3.52
CA LYS A 110 9.33 15.31 4.58
C LYS A 110 10.65 14.74 4.04
N PHE A 111 10.61 14.13 2.87
CA PHE A 111 11.74 13.47 2.22
C PHE A 111 12.05 14.23 0.92
N SER A 112 12.82 15.32 1.02
CA SER A 112 13.03 16.29 -0.07
C SER A 112 13.62 15.71 -1.36
N ASN A 113 14.31 14.57 -1.28
CA ASN A 113 14.90 13.88 -2.44
C ASN A 113 14.00 12.77 -3.00
N LEU A 114 12.83 12.55 -2.41
CA LEU A 114 11.90 11.52 -2.84
C LEU A 114 10.87 12.10 -3.80
N THR A 115 10.63 11.41 -4.92
CA THR A 115 9.51 11.69 -5.82
C THR A 115 8.59 10.46 -5.86
N PRO A 116 7.59 10.35 -4.96
CA PRO A 116 6.71 9.21 -4.95
C PRO A 116 5.85 9.14 -6.22
N THR A 117 5.58 7.92 -6.67
CA THR A 117 4.73 7.65 -7.84
C THR A 117 3.34 7.24 -7.40
N VAL A 118 2.31 7.70 -8.10
CA VAL A 118 0.92 7.26 -7.95
C VAL A 118 0.52 6.51 -9.20
N ALA A 119 0.08 5.26 -9.05
CA ALA A 119 -0.33 4.43 -10.17
C ALA A 119 -1.60 3.63 -9.88
N ILE A 120 -2.18 3.15 -10.97
CA ILE A 120 -3.33 2.25 -10.96
C ILE A 120 -2.99 0.94 -11.68
N CYS A 121 -3.59 -0.16 -11.25
CA CYS A 121 -3.46 -1.46 -11.91
C CYS A 121 -4.77 -2.23 -11.94
N LYS A 122 -4.90 -3.20 -12.86
CA LYS A 122 -6.05 -4.10 -12.91
C LYS A 122 -5.96 -5.22 -11.89
N SER A 123 -4.75 -5.74 -11.68
CA SER A 123 -4.58 -7.02 -11.03
C SER A 123 -4.91 -6.97 -9.53
N ALA A 124 -5.52 -8.04 -9.01
CA ALA A 124 -5.86 -8.16 -7.59
C ALA A 124 -4.71 -8.79 -6.77
N ARG A 125 -4.00 -9.78 -7.34
CA ARG A 125 -2.94 -10.52 -6.67
C ARG A 125 -1.60 -9.77 -6.73
N PHE A 126 -0.81 -9.86 -5.67
CA PHE A 126 0.51 -9.23 -5.57
C PHE A 126 1.52 -9.69 -6.64
N VAL A 127 1.43 -10.97 -7.04
CA VAL A 127 2.26 -11.54 -8.11
C VAL A 127 2.00 -10.80 -9.43
N ASP A 128 0.73 -10.69 -9.82
CA ASP A 128 0.32 -10.03 -11.06
C ASP A 128 0.63 -8.53 -11.05
N LYS A 129 0.41 -7.86 -9.91
CA LYS A 129 0.79 -6.45 -9.71
C LYS A 129 2.28 -6.23 -9.97
N SER A 130 3.12 -7.13 -9.47
CA SER A 130 4.58 -7.03 -9.64
C SER A 130 4.98 -7.22 -11.09
N ASN A 131 4.33 -8.13 -11.82
CA ASN A 131 4.58 -8.31 -13.24
C ASN A 131 4.28 -7.02 -14.03
N GLY A 132 3.14 -6.37 -13.75
CA GLY A 132 2.80 -5.07 -14.35
C GLY A 132 3.82 -3.97 -14.01
N VAL A 133 4.19 -3.84 -12.73
CA VAL A 133 5.18 -2.87 -12.27
C VAL A 133 6.55 -3.10 -12.92
N ARG A 134 7.01 -4.36 -12.99
CA ARG A 134 8.28 -4.75 -13.61
C ARG A 134 8.32 -4.42 -15.10
N LYS A 135 7.23 -4.68 -15.80
CA LYS A 135 7.11 -4.44 -17.24
C LYS A 135 7.10 -2.95 -17.57
N GLU A 136 6.29 -2.17 -16.85
CA GLU A 136 5.97 -0.80 -17.25
C GLU A 136 6.84 0.27 -16.57
N MET A 137 7.30 0.05 -15.32
CA MET A 137 7.89 1.11 -14.49
C MET A 137 9.24 0.78 -13.87
N PHE A 138 9.47 -0.43 -13.35
CA PHE A 138 10.63 -0.76 -12.51
C PHE A 138 11.30 -2.06 -12.96
N THR A 139 12.12 -1.97 -14.01
CA THR A 139 12.64 -3.13 -14.74
C THR A 139 13.72 -3.92 -13.99
N ALA A 140 14.39 -3.30 -13.03
CA ALA A 140 15.46 -3.90 -12.22
C ALA A 140 15.41 -3.33 -10.80
N GLY A 141 16.02 -3.99 -9.83
CA GLY A 141 15.94 -3.58 -8.42
C GLY A 141 15.12 -4.54 -7.56
N LYS A 142 15.13 -4.34 -6.24
CA LYS A 142 14.31 -5.09 -5.29
C LYS A 142 12.94 -4.45 -5.11
N ILE A 143 11.88 -5.25 -5.04
CA ILE A 143 10.55 -4.76 -4.66
C ILE A 143 10.27 -5.11 -3.20
N VAL A 144 9.73 -4.16 -2.44
CA VAL A 144 9.27 -4.37 -1.06
C VAL A 144 7.82 -3.94 -0.96
N TYR A 145 6.92 -4.87 -0.66
CA TYR A 145 5.52 -4.53 -0.40
C TYR A 145 5.33 -4.11 1.06
N LEU A 146 4.64 -2.99 1.24
CA LEU A 146 4.33 -2.41 2.53
C LEU A 146 2.93 -2.82 2.96
N LEU A 147 2.81 -3.59 4.05
CA LEU A 147 1.55 -4.19 4.47
C LEU A 147 1.25 -3.98 5.96
N GLY A 148 -0.03 -4.02 6.33
CA GLY A 148 -0.41 -4.30 7.72
C GLY A 148 -0.38 -5.80 8.00
N PHE A 149 -0.25 -6.18 9.29
CA PHE A 149 -0.19 -7.60 9.69
C PHE A 149 -1.34 -8.46 9.13
N ASP A 150 -2.59 -8.00 9.19
CA ASP A 150 -3.75 -8.73 8.62
C ASP A 150 -3.64 -9.01 7.12
N THR A 151 -2.82 -8.24 6.40
CA THR A 151 -2.66 -8.41 4.96
C THR A 151 -1.57 -9.42 4.65
N ILE A 152 -0.44 -9.41 5.38
CA ILE A 152 0.59 -10.44 5.16
C ILE A 152 0.09 -11.84 5.52
N THR A 153 -0.74 -11.98 6.56
CA THR A 153 -1.36 -13.27 6.90
C THR A 153 -2.28 -13.77 5.78
N ARG A 154 -3.03 -12.88 5.12
CA ARG A 154 -3.84 -13.21 3.95
C ARG A 154 -2.99 -13.51 2.71
N VAL A 155 -1.92 -12.78 2.49
CA VAL A 155 -0.98 -13.03 1.37
C VAL A 155 -0.35 -14.41 1.50
N LEU A 156 -0.08 -14.89 2.70
CA LEU A 156 0.48 -16.23 2.92
C LEU A 156 -0.59 -17.30 3.21
N ASP A 157 -1.87 -16.99 3.04
CA ASP A 157 -2.94 -17.96 3.22
C ASP A 157 -3.14 -18.78 1.93
N PRO A 158 -2.90 -20.11 1.98
CA PRO A 158 -2.94 -20.96 0.78
C PRO A 158 -4.29 -20.99 0.07
N LYS A 159 -5.39 -20.63 0.75
CA LYS A 159 -6.73 -20.66 0.13
C LYS A 159 -6.88 -19.72 -1.07
N TYR A 160 -6.07 -18.66 -1.15
CA TYR A 160 -6.12 -17.68 -2.25
C TYR A 160 -5.43 -18.14 -3.54
N TYR A 161 -4.70 -19.26 -3.49
CA TYR A 161 -3.83 -19.75 -4.57
C TYR A 161 -4.36 -20.99 -5.29
N LEU A 162 -5.46 -21.56 -4.79
CA LEU A 162 -6.08 -22.75 -5.40
C LEU A 162 -6.41 -22.50 -6.90
N PRO A 163 -6.23 -23.52 -7.76
CA PRO A 163 -5.87 -24.91 -7.44
C PRO A 163 -4.36 -25.16 -7.23
N GLN A 164 -3.50 -24.17 -7.42
CA GLN A 164 -2.06 -24.29 -7.16
C GLN A 164 -1.78 -24.23 -5.65
N THR A 165 -0.65 -24.77 -5.22
CA THR A 165 -0.15 -24.51 -3.87
C THR A 165 0.39 -23.09 -3.75
N LEU A 166 0.35 -22.52 -2.53
CA LEU A 166 0.99 -21.22 -2.22
C LEU A 166 2.45 -21.18 -2.71
N LYS A 167 3.19 -22.25 -2.44
CA LYS A 167 4.60 -22.39 -2.81
C LYS A 167 4.79 -22.31 -4.33
N GLU A 168 4.01 -23.03 -5.11
CA GLU A 168 4.09 -23.00 -6.59
C GLU A 168 3.79 -21.60 -7.11
N ALA A 169 2.73 -20.97 -6.61
CA ALA A 169 2.27 -19.67 -7.10
C ALA A 169 3.22 -18.51 -6.73
N MET A 170 3.95 -18.60 -5.60
CA MET A 170 4.75 -17.48 -5.09
C MET A 170 6.27 -17.69 -5.14
N THR A 171 6.79 -18.86 -5.54
CA THR A 171 8.24 -19.13 -5.49
C THR A 171 9.05 -18.11 -6.29
N GLU A 172 8.66 -17.82 -7.54
CA GLU A 172 9.35 -16.83 -8.37
C GLU A 172 9.23 -15.42 -7.78
N PHE A 173 8.01 -15.03 -7.40
CA PHE A 173 7.72 -13.74 -6.79
C PHE A 173 8.57 -13.48 -5.53
N MET A 174 8.69 -14.47 -4.64
CA MET A 174 9.46 -14.37 -3.39
C MET A 174 10.97 -14.36 -3.61
N SER A 175 11.46 -14.69 -4.80
CA SER A 175 12.90 -14.60 -5.11
C SER A 175 13.35 -13.14 -5.25
N GLN A 176 12.47 -12.25 -5.73
CA GLN A 176 12.77 -10.85 -6.03
C GLN A 176 12.03 -9.83 -5.15
N THR A 177 11.21 -10.33 -4.20
CA THR A 177 10.31 -9.49 -3.40
C THR A 177 10.52 -9.71 -1.90
N GLU A 178 10.40 -8.64 -1.14
CA GLU A 178 10.30 -8.65 0.32
C GLU A 178 8.98 -8.04 0.78
N PHE A 179 8.63 -8.30 2.04
CA PHE A 179 7.51 -7.68 2.72
C PHE A 179 8.00 -6.92 3.94
N PHE A 180 7.61 -5.65 4.04
CA PHE A 180 7.76 -4.85 5.25
C PHE A 180 6.38 -4.63 5.86
N CYS A 181 6.22 -5.06 7.10
CA CYS A 181 4.94 -5.08 7.78
C CYS A 181 5.01 -4.30 9.09
N LEU A 182 3.97 -3.52 9.36
CA LEU A 182 3.73 -2.98 10.69
C LEU A 182 2.67 -3.79 11.42
N THR A 183 2.89 -4.00 12.72
CA THR A 183 1.87 -4.60 13.60
C THR A 183 0.61 -3.73 13.65
N ARG A 184 -0.51 -4.34 14.00
CA ARG A 184 -1.78 -3.63 14.20
C ARG A 184 -2.27 -3.81 15.62
N GLY A 185 -3.00 -2.83 16.12
CA GLY A 185 -3.61 -2.86 17.45
C GLY A 185 -5.09 -2.52 17.38
N GLU A 186 -5.80 -2.75 18.47
CA GLU A 186 -7.17 -2.29 18.64
C GLU A 186 -7.19 -0.92 19.34
N GLU A 187 -8.14 -0.07 18.94
CA GLU A 187 -8.30 1.25 19.54
C GLU A 187 -8.64 1.12 21.03
N GLY A 188 -7.83 1.74 21.90
CA GLY A 188 -8.03 1.70 23.34
C GLY A 188 -7.53 0.41 24.04
N GLN A 189 -6.97 -0.56 23.32
CA GLN A 189 -6.38 -1.76 23.90
C GLN A 189 -4.89 -1.87 23.54
N ASN A 190 -4.03 -1.46 24.47
CA ASN A 190 -2.59 -1.75 24.43
C ASN A 190 -2.33 -3.20 24.84
N ASN A 191 -2.91 -4.18 24.15
CA ASN A 191 -2.67 -5.57 24.52
C ASN A 191 -1.31 -6.01 23.94
N SER A 192 -0.25 -5.72 24.69
CA SER A 192 1.15 -6.03 24.35
C SER A 192 1.36 -7.48 23.94
N GLN A 193 0.52 -8.39 24.45
CA GLN A 193 0.53 -9.80 24.09
C GLN A 193 0.14 -10.06 22.63
N ASP A 194 -0.81 -9.31 22.06
CA ASP A 194 -1.21 -9.52 20.66
C ASP A 194 -0.13 -9.01 19.70
N ILE A 195 0.40 -7.81 19.96
CA ILE A 195 1.55 -7.26 19.22
C ILE A 195 2.75 -8.23 19.29
N ALA A 196 3.02 -8.82 20.45
CA ALA A 196 4.07 -9.82 20.61
C ALA A 196 3.80 -11.11 19.80
N LYS A 197 2.55 -11.55 19.68
CA LYS A 197 2.19 -12.68 18.81
C LYS A 197 2.42 -12.35 17.33
N GLN A 198 2.05 -11.15 16.90
CA GLN A 198 2.29 -10.69 15.53
C GLN A 198 3.79 -10.66 15.20
N ALA A 199 4.62 -10.17 16.13
CA ALA A 199 6.08 -10.15 15.96
C ALA A 199 6.69 -11.56 15.85
N LYS A 200 6.13 -12.56 16.56
CA LYS A 200 6.59 -13.97 16.49
C LYS A 200 6.21 -14.69 15.20
N TYR A 201 5.31 -14.13 14.37
CA TYR A 201 4.86 -14.78 13.14
C TYR A 201 6.03 -15.12 12.19
N VAL A 202 6.98 -14.20 12.01
CA VAL A 202 8.16 -14.41 11.16
C VAL A 202 9.14 -15.42 11.78
N GLU A 203 9.22 -15.46 13.11
CA GLU A 203 10.04 -16.43 13.84
C GLU A 203 9.53 -17.85 13.57
N SER A 204 8.21 -18.07 13.66
CA SER A 204 7.60 -19.38 13.34
C SER A 204 7.83 -19.81 11.89
N ILE A 205 7.76 -18.88 10.92
CA ILE A 205 8.11 -19.20 9.52
C ILE A 205 9.59 -19.59 9.44
N SER A 206 10.49 -18.79 10.03
CA SER A 206 11.94 -19.01 9.98
C SER A 206 12.36 -20.34 10.63
N ASN A 207 11.66 -20.75 11.70
CA ASN A 207 11.89 -22.01 12.40
C ASN A 207 11.37 -23.23 11.65
N GLY A 208 10.54 -23.04 10.62
CA GLY A 208 9.95 -24.11 9.82
C GLY A 208 8.63 -24.65 10.37
N ASP A 209 8.02 -23.99 11.36
CA ASP A 209 6.76 -24.41 11.98
C ASP A 209 5.59 -24.40 10.97
N CYS A 210 5.74 -23.67 9.86
CA CYS A 210 4.76 -23.53 8.79
C CYS A 210 5.03 -24.40 7.55
N GLU A 211 6.08 -25.22 7.54
CA GLU A 211 6.37 -26.13 6.42
C GLU A 211 5.35 -27.30 6.38
N PRO A 212 5.00 -27.84 5.19
CA PRO A 212 5.50 -27.47 3.86
C PRO A 212 4.73 -26.30 3.20
N ILE A 213 3.74 -25.73 3.88
CA ILE A 213 2.81 -24.73 3.32
C ILE A 213 3.55 -23.42 3.01
N ILE A 214 4.26 -22.86 3.99
CA ILE A 214 5.09 -21.67 3.85
C ILE A 214 6.56 -22.09 3.99
N PRO A 215 7.38 -22.00 2.92
CA PRO A 215 8.80 -22.33 3.00
C PRO A 215 9.55 -21.52 4.05
N ARG A 216 10.35 -22.17 4.91
CA ARG A 216 11.07 -21.48 6.00
C ARG A 216 11.99 -20.34 5.52
N LYS A 217 12.56 -20.51 4.32
CA LYS A 217 13.44 -19.51 3.68
C LYS A 217 12.73 -18.18 3.37
N TRP A 218 11.40 -18.15 3.34
CA TRP A 218 10.65 -16.92 3.15
C TRP A 218 10.60 -16.05 4.42
N GLY A 219 10.92 -16.61 5.60
CA GLY A 219 11.02 -15.83 6.83
C GLY A 219 12.03 -14.69 6.72
N SER A 220 13.16 -14.90 6.03
CA SER A 220 14.17 -13.85 5.80
C SER A 220 13.74 -12.77 4.80
N LYS A 221 12.62 -12.97 4.10
CA LYS A 221 12.03 -12.00 3.16
C LYS A 221 10.92 -11.15 3.79
N ILE A 222 10.59 -11.39 5.06
CA ILE A 222 9.48 -10.73 5.75
C ILE A 222 10.05 -10.02 6.98
N LYS A 223 9.88 -8.70 7.04
CA LYS A 223 10.20 -7.87 8.18
C LYS A 223 8.89 -7.45 8.86
N ILE A 224 8.76 -7.70 10.16
CA ILE A 224 7.69 -7.15 10.99
C ILE A 224 8.30 -6.18 11.99
N GLU A 225 7.80 -4.94 12.02
CA GLU A 225 8.11 -3.95 13.05
C GLU A 225 6.88 -3.59 13.87
N VAL A 226 7.11 -3.24 15.14
CA VAL A 226 6.05 -2.75 16.01
C VAL A 226 5.64 -1.35 15.56
N ASN A 227 4.35 -1.17 15.33
CA ASN A 227 3.78 0.12 14.92
C ASN A 227 3.66 1.09 16.09
N GLU A 228 3.53 2.37 15.78
CA GLU A 228 3.27 3.42 16.75
C GLU A 228 1.87 3.28 17.35
N ASN A 229 1.77 3.38 18.69
CA ASN A 229 0.50 3.23 19.40
C ASN A 229 -0.59 4.20 18.91
N GLU A 230 -0.21 5.39 18.44
CA GLU A 230 -1.14 6.41 17.94
C GLU A 230 -1.83 5.97 16.63
N TYR A 231 -1.14 5.19 15.79
CA TYR A 231 -1.57 4.90 14.41
C TYR A 231 -1.90 3.42 14.17
N CYS A 232 -1.62 2.53 15.11
CA CYS A 232 -1.76 1.08 14.97
C CYS A 232 -3.21 0.59 14.79
N SER A 233 -4.19 1.37 15.25
CA SER A 233 -5.63 1.06 15.18
C SER A 233 -6.38 1.81 14.07
N ILE A 234 -5.74 2.76 13.41
CA ILE A 234 -6.39 3.59 12.39
C ILE A 234 -6.79 2.73 11.19
N SER A 235 -8.00 2.95 10.67
CA SER A 235 -8.46 2.33 9.44
C SER A 235 -9.26 3.31 8.59
N SER A 236 -9.15 3.17 7.26
CA SER A 236 -10.01 3.92 6.34
C SER A 236 -11.50 3.70 6.61
N SER A 237 -11.91 2.50 7.06
CA SER A 237 -13.33 2.22 7.33
C SER A 237 -13.87 3.00 8.54
N SER A 238 -13.11 3.11 9.64
CA SER A 238 -13.54 3.93 10.79
C SER A 238 -13.56 5.41 10.42
N ILE A 239 -12.55 5.90 9.70
CA ILE A 239 -12.50 7.28 9.21
C ILE A 239 -13.72 7.60 8.33
N ARG A 240 -14.12 6.70 7.42
CA ARG A 240 -15.31 6.94 6.58
C ARG A 240 -16.59 7.09 7.38
N LYS A 241 -16.78 6.30 8.44
CA LYS A 241 -17.96 6.41 9.30
C LYS A 241 -18.07 7.82 9.90
N ASP A 242 -16.97 8.32 10.45
CA ASP A 242 -16.88 9.67 11.02
C ASP A 242 -17.14 10.75 9.95
N LEU A 243 -16.56 10.58 8.74
CA LEU A 243 -16.70 11.53 7.63
C LEU A 243 -18.10 11.54 7.00
N ILE A 244 -18.78 10.41 6.91
CA ILE A 244 -20.18 10.33 6.43
C ILE A 244 -21.09 11.14 7.37
N CYS A 245 -20.82 11.09 8.68
CA CYS A 245 -21.50 11.89 9.70
C CYS A 245 -21.00 13.34 9.80
N ARG A 246 -20.03 13.75 8.96
CA ARG A 246 -19.38 15.08 8.99
C ARG A 246 -18.70 15.42 10.31
N GLU A 247 -18.25 14.42 11.06
CA GLU A 247 -17.50 14.58 12.30
C GLU A 247 -16.02 14.88 12.02
N TYR A 248 -15.73 15.97 11.30
CA TYR A 248 -14.36 16.28 10.86
C TYR A 248 -13.34 16.37 12.00
N ARG A 249 -13.77 16.84 13.20
CA ARG A 249 -12.91 16.89 14.39
C ARG A 249 -12.43 15.51 14.85
N ALA A 250 -13.24 14.46 14.67
CA ALA A 250 -12.89 13.11 15.08
C ALA A 250 -11.76 12.50 14.21
N VAL A 251 -11.54 13.05 13.01
CA VAL A 251 -10.53 12.55 12.05
C VAL A 251 -9.34 13.48 11.85
N GLU A 252 -9.31 14.65 12.51
CA GLU A 252 -8.19 15.61 12.41
C GLU A 252 -6.83 15.00 12.76
N LYS A 253 -6.80 14.14 13.78
CA LYS A 253 -5.58 13.42 14.17
C LYS A 253 -5.36 12.11 13.41
N LYS A 254 -6.27 11.73 12.52
CA LYS A 254 -6.22 10.48 11.75
C LYS A 254 -5.76 10.69 10.30
N LEU A 255 -5.82 11.92 9.80
CA LEU A 255 -5.54 12.27 8.41
C LEU A 255 -4.46 13.36 8.27
N PRO A 256 -3.62 13.32 7.22
CA PRO A 256 -2.86 14.49 6.80
C PRO A 256 -3.78 15.68 6.49
N ASN A 257 -3.42 16.87 6.98
CA ASN A 257 -4.28 18.07 6.89
C ASN A 257 -4.77 18.36 5.47
N ARG A 258 -3.90 18.28 4.46
CA ARG A 258 -4.28 18.53 3.06
C ARG A 258 -5.32 17.55 2.52
N ILE A 259 -5.31 16.30 2.99
CA ILE A 259 -6.32 15.31 2.61
C ILE A 259 -7.65 15.65 3.27
N LEU A 260 -7.62 16.03 4.56
CA LEU A 260 -8.83 16.45 5.28
C LEU A 260 -9.45 17.71 4.65
N GLU A 261 -8.65 18.71 4.28
CA GLU A 261 -9.10 19.91 3.58
C GLU A 261 -9.73 19.59 2.22
N TYR A 262 -9.08 18.72 1.44
CA TYR A 262 -9.64 18.24 0.17
C TYR A 262 -11.00 17.58 0.35
N ILE A 263 -11.15 16.73 1.37
CA ILE A 263 -12.43 16.06 1.68
C ILE A 263 -13.49 17.10 2.04
N LYS A 264 -13.20 18.05 2.94
CA LYS A 264 -14.14 19.12 3.33
C LYS A 264 -14.63 19.92 2.11
N ILE A 265 -13.71 20.38 1.27
CA ILE A 265 -14.03 21.13 0.04
C ILE A 265 -14.86 20.28 -0.93
N SER A 266 -14.54 18.99 -1.06
CA SER A 266 -15.26 18.09 -1.95
C SER A 266 -16.68 17.79 -1.45
N ASP A 267 -16.85 17.60 -0.15
CA ASP A 267 -18.15 17.37 0.49
C ASP A 267 -19.07 18.60 0.38
N GLU A 268 -18.50 19.80 0.55
CA GLU A 268 -19.22 21.07 0.35
C GLU A 268 -19.73 21.22 -1.08
N LYS A 269 -18.87 20.92 -2.07
CA LYS A 269 -19.23 20.97 -3.50
C LYS A 269 -20.30 19.93 -3.86
N ALA A 270 -20.19 18.71 -3.32
CA ALA A 270 -21.14 17.63 -3.56
C ALA A 270 -22.46 17.80 -2.80
N LYS A 271 -22.50 18.66 -1.76
CA LYS A 271 -23.59 18.76 -0.78
C LYS A 271 -23.88 17.44 -0.05
N SER A 272 -22.94 16.50 -0.08
CA SER A 272 -22.97 15.19 0.58
C SER A 272 -21.55 14.72 0.83
N SER A 273 -21.34 13.71 1.68
CA SER A 273 -20.01 13.12 1.80
C SER A 273 -19.59 12.44 0.48
N ILE A 274 -18.33 12.58 0.08
CA ILE A 274 -17.77 11.86 -1.09
C ILE A 274 -17.62 10.35 -0.88
N PHE A 275 -17.96 9.86 0.31
CA PHE A 275 -17.94 8.44 0.68
C PHE A 275 -19.35 7.79 0.65
N ILE A 276 -20.32 8.42 -0.04
CA ILE A 276 -21.72 7.95 -0.21
C ILE A 276 -21.98 7.52 -1.68
#